data_AF-A0A158CRX2-F1
#
_entry.id   AF-A0A158CRX2-F1
#
_cell.length_a   1.000
_cell.length_b   1.000
_cell.length_c   1.000
_cell.angle_alpha   90.00
_cell.angle_beta   90.00
_cell.angle_gamma   90.00
#
_symmetry.space_group_name_H-M   'P 1'
#
loop_
_entity.id
_entity.type
_entity.pdbx_description
1 polymer ?
#
loop_
_entity_poly.entity_id
_entity_poly.type
_entity_poly.pdbx_seq_one_letter_code
_entity_poly.pdbx_strand_id
1 'polypeptide(L)' 'MVEAMVALARALGMRTVAEGIETETQLGLVKELGCDAAQGYFIGKPVSAARIEPFAETRF' A
#
# COMPACT_ATOMS: atom_id res chain seq x y z
N MET A 1 -9.82 3.61 -13.64
CA MET A 1 -10.31 4.43 -12.50
C MET A 1 -9.20 4.74 -11.51
N VAL A 2 -8.47 3.74 -10.99
CA VAL A 2 -7.36 3.94 -10.03
C VAL A 2 -6.29 4.92 -10.55
N GLU A 3 -5.82 4.74 -11.78
CA GLU A 3 -4.85 5.63 -12.42
C GLU A 3 -5.28 7.11 -12.40
N ALA A 4 -6.54 7.39 -12.74
CA ALA A 4 -7.07 8.76 -12.73
C ALA A 4 -7.11 9.37 -11.33
N MET A 5 -7.38 8.56 -10.28
CA MET A 5 -7.34 9.02 -8.90
C MET A 5 -5.92 9.33 -8.45
N VAL A 6 -4.94 8.50 -8.83
CA VAL A 6 -3.52 8.74 -8.53
C VAL A 6 -3.02 10.00 -9.25
N ALA A 7 -3.39 10.19 -10.51
CA ALA A 7 -3.06 11.40 -11.26
C ALA A 7 -3.66 12.66 -10.63
N LEU A 8 -4.93 12.60 -10.19
CA LEU A 8 -5.58 13.70 -9.49
C LEU A 8 -4.90 14.02 -8.15
N ALA A 9 -4.61 13.01 -7.33
CA ALA A 9 -3.93 13.20 -6.06
C ALA A 9 -2.56 13.87 -6.25
N ARG A 10 -1.78 13.43 -7.25
CA ARG A 10 -0.51 14.07 -7.63
C ARG A 10 -0.68 15.54 -8.02
N ALA A 11 -1.67 15.85 -8.86
CA ALA A 11 -1.97 17.22 -9.27
C ALA A 11 -2.33 18.13 -8.07
N LEU A 12 -2.93 17.55 -7.03
CA LEU A 12 -3.29 18.24 -5.79
C LEU A 12 -2.18 18.23 -4.73
N GLY A 13 -1.00 17.63 -5.00
CA GLY A 13 0.08 17.48 -4.02
C GLY A 13 -0.27 16.56 -2.84
N MET A 14 -1.22 15.64 -3.03
CA MET A 14 -1.68 14.69 -2.01
C MET A 14 -0.95 13.35 -2.13
N ARG A 15 -0.76 12.69 -0.98
CA ARG A 15 -0.29 11.30 -0.92
C ARG A 15 -1.45 10.32 -1.03
N THR A 16 -1.14 9.14 -1.55
CA THR A 16 -2.09 8.06 -1.84
C THR A 16 -1.70 6.78 -1.12
N VAL A 17 -2.72 6.05 -0.63
CA VAL A 17 -2.57 4.70 -0.09
C VAL A 17 -3.47 3.77 -0.88
N ALA A 18 -2.92 2.72 -1.48
CA ALA A 18 -3.71 1.65 -2.09
C ALA A 18 -4.01 0.58 -1.04
N GLU A 19 -5.26 0.47 -0.62
CA GLU A 19 -5.71 -0.52 0.36
C GLU A 19 -6.29 -1.78 -0.29
N GLY A 20 -6.27 -2.90 0.44
CA GLY A 20 -6.85 -4.17 -0.02
C GLY A 20 -5.94 -4.99 -0.94
N ILE A 21 -4.61 -4.84 -0.85
CA ILE A 21 -3.66 -5.63 -1.65
C ILE A 21 -3.60 -7.10 -1.16
N GLU A 22 -4.07 -8.02 -1.98
CA GLU A 22 -4.14 -9.46 -1.69
C GLU A 22 -3.20 -10.30 -2.56
N THR A 23 -2.69 -9.75 -3.66
CA THR A 23 -1.78 -10.46 -4.57
C THR A 23 -0.55 -9.63 -4.96
N GLU A 24 0.49 -10.32 -5.41
CA GLU A 24 1.71 -9.70 -5.95
C GLU A 24 1.41 -8.81 -7.17
N THR A 25 0.55 -9.28 -8.08
CA THR A 25 0.14 -8.53 -9.27
C THR A 25 -0.53 -7.20 -8.90
N GLN A 26 -1.40 -7.19 -7.88
CA GLN A 26 -2.02 -5.96 -7.40
C GLN A 26 -0.98 -4.98 -6.82
N LEU A 27 -0.03 -5.49 -6.03
CA LEU A 27 1.06 -4.66 -5.49
C LEU A 27 1.91 -4.05 -6.61
N GLY A 28 2.25 -4.84 -7.64
CA GLY A 28 2.98 -4.38 -8.81
C GLY A 28 2.24 -3.26 -9.56
N LEU A 29 0.95 -3.45 -9.80
CA LEU A 29 0.12 -2.46 -10.50
C LEU A 29 0.08 -1.11 -9.77
N VAL A 30 -0.20 -1.10 -8.46
CA VAL A 30 -0.31 0.17 -7.72
C VAL A 30 1.05 0.87 -7.56
N LYS A 31 2.14 0.10 -7.57
CA LYS A 31 3.51 0.64 -7.60
C LYS A 31 3.82 1.29 -8.95
N GLU A 32 3.43 0.67 -10.07
CA GLU A 32 3.62 1.21 -11.42
C GLU A 32 2.78 2.49 -11.63
N LEU A 33 1.52 2.48 -11.18
CA LEU A 33 0.66 3.67 -11.18
C LEU A 33 1.20 4.79 -10.28
N GLY A 34 2.08 4.42 -9.34
CA GLY A 34 2.85 5.35 -8.53
C GLY A 34 2.12 5.85 -7.28
N CYS A 35 1.35 4.96 -6.65
CA CYS A 35 0.84 5.16 -5.29
C CYS A 35 2.00 5.28 -4.29
N ASP A 36 1.85 6.14 -3.28
CA ASP A 36 2.91 6.41 -2.29
C ASP A 36 3.07 5.30 -1.25
N ALA A 37 1.97 4.63 -0.91
CA ALA A 37 1.96 3.51 0.02
C ALA A 37 0.90 2.47 -0.38
N ALA A 38 1.02 1.28 0.19
CA ALA A 38 0.09 0.18 -0.02
C ALA A 38 -0.17 -0.57 1.29
N GLN A 39 -1.40 -1.05 1.46
CA GLN A 39 -1.83 -1.87 2.59
C GLN A 39 -2.64 -3.07 2.09
N GLY A 40 -2.39 -4.24 2.65
CA GLY A 40 -3.20 -5.41 2.38
C GLY A 40 -2.59 -6.70 2.91
N TYR A 41 -3.36 -7.78 2.90
CA TYR A 41 -2.97 -9.06 3.50
C TYR A 41 -1.77 -9.72 2.82
N PHE A 42 -1.52 -9.40 1.55
CA PHE A 42 -0.29 -9.82 0.86
C PHE A 42 0.96 -9.21 1.49
N ILE A 43 0.87 -7.95 1.95
CA ILE A 43 1.97 -7.22 2.59
C ILE A 43 2.08 -7.69 4.05
N GLY A 44 0.97 -7.63 4.79
CA GLY A 44 0.89 -8.07 6.18
C GLY A 44 -0.53 -8.04 6.69
N LYS A 45 -0.90 -9.05 7.50
CA LYS A 45 -2.19 -9.07 8.19
C LYS A 45 -2.16 -8.11 9.38
N PRO A 46 -3.32 -7.60 9.83
CA PRO A 46 -3.42 -6.87 11.07
C PRO A 46 -2.81 -7.66 12.24
N VAL A 47 -2.01 -6.99 13.05
CA VAL A 47 -1.36 -7.57 14.22
C VAL A 47 -1.76 -6.79 15.47
N SER A 48 -1.67 -7.41 16.64
CA SER A 48 -1.83 -6.70 17.92
C SER A 48 -0.70 -5.70 18.14
N ALA A 49 -0.91 -4.71 19.01
CA ALA A 49 0.10 -3.70 19.33
C ALA A 49 1.43 -4.33 19.77
N ALA A 50 1.39 -5.35 20.64
CA ALA A 50 2.57 -6.07 21.13
C ALA A 50 3.33 -6.86 20.03
N ARG A 51 2.81 -6.89 18.81
CA ARG A 51 3.38 -7.57 17.66
C ARG A 51 3.87 -6.61 16.59
N ILE A 52 3.77 -5.28 16.79
CA ILE A 52 4.22 -4.28 15.82
C ILE A 52 5.74 -4.34 15.62
N GLU A 53 6.56 -4.26 16.67
CA GLU A 53 8.03 -4.29 16.51
C GLU A 53 8.49 -5.62 15.88
N PRO A 54 8.06 -6.81 16.37
CA PRO A 54 8.43 -8.08 15.75
C PRO A 54 7.98 -8.23 14.29
N PHE A 55 6.85 -7.61 13.92
CA PHE A 55 6.37 -7.62 12.54
C PHE A 55 7.23 -6.73 11.64
N ALA A 56 7.63 -5.55 12.13
CA ALA A 56 8.47 -4.62 11.37
C ALA A 56 9.85 -5.23 11.06
N GLU A 57 10.50 -5.84 12.04
CA GLU A 57 11.86 -6.41 11.92
C GLU A 57 11.96 -7.64 10.99
N THR A 58 10.86 -8.35 10.77
CA THR A 58 10.87 -9.62 10.01
C THR A 58 10.53 -9.43 8.53
N ARG A 59 10.06 -8.23 8.13
CA ARG A 59 9.48 -7.98 6.81
C ARG A 59 10.17 -6.83 6.06
N PHE A 60 10.86 -5.94 6.76
CA PHE A 60 11.52 -4.73 6.23
C PHE A 60 12.92 -4.57 6.82
#